data_AF-A0A5A7QEH7-F1
#
_entry.id   AF-A0A5A7QEH7-F1
#
_cell.length_a   1.000
_cell.length_b   1.000
_cell.length_c   1.000
_cell.angle_alpha   90.00
_cell.angle_beta   90.00
_cell.angle_gamma   90.00
#
_symmetry.space_group_name_H-M   'P 1'
#
loop_
_entity.id
_entity.type
_entity.pdbx_description
1 polymer ?
#
loop_
_entity_poly.entity_id
_entity_poly.type
_entity_poly.pdbx_seq_one_letter_code
_entity_poly.pdbx_strand_id
1 'polypeptide(L)'
;MRDKVGQSLIELNHHVPAILKLATSQALTAAHSASKLAKELASEVHEAGLVDTASKIGRAAYVKYEPAASELYAKYEPIAEQYAVAAWRVLNGLPLFAQLAHIMVPTAAYWAEKYNQAVAFSAERGYVVSCYLPLVPIERIGKTFSNGE
;
A
#
# COMPACT_ATOMS: atom_id res chain seq x y z
N MET A 1 -20.61 31.58 20.94
CA MET A 1 -19.63 30.53 20.59
C MET A 1 -20.05 29.67 19.37
N ARG A 2 -21.14 30.01 18.66
CA ARG A 2 -21.66 29.23 17.51
C ARG A 2 -21.24 29.80 16.13
N ASP A 3 -20.80 31.05 16.06
CA ASP A 3 -20.49 31.72 14.77
C ASP A 3 -19.03 31.59 14.33
N LYS A 4 -18.14 31.21 15.25
CA LYS A 4 -16.70 31.07 14.97
C LYS A 4 -16.38 29.79 14.17
N VAL A 5 -17.15 28.72 14.39
CA VAL A 5 -17.02 27.46 13.63
C VAL A 5 -17.49 27.64 12.19
N GLY A 6 -18.56 28.44 11.97
CA GLY A 6 -19.09 28.73 10.64
C GLY A 6 -18.12 29.54 9.78
N GLN A 7 -17.49 30.56 10.36
CA GLN A 7 -16.47 31.37 9.67
C GLN A 7 -15.23 30.55 9.31
N SER A 8 -14.75 29.68 10.21
CA SER A 8 -13.63 28.77 9.91
C SER A 8 -13.97 27.73 8.84
N LEU A 9 -15.23 27.28 8.75
CA LEU A 9 -15.64 26.33 7.71
C LEU A 9 -15.65 27.00 6.32
N ILE A 10 -16.02 28.28 6.24
CA ILE A 10 -16.03 29.07 5.01
C ILE A 10 -14.60 29.39 4.54
N GLU A 11 -13.69 29.72 5.46
CA GLU A 11 -12.27 29.97 5.16
C GLU A 11 -11.52 28.71 4.71
N LEU A 12 -11.79 27.56 5.36
CA LEU A 12 -11.26 26.25 4.97
C LEU A 12 -11.77 25.86 3.58
N ASN A 13 -13.05 26.09 3.30
CA ASN A 13 -13.64 25.78 1.99
C ASN A 13 -13.04 26.60 0.84
N HIS A 14 -12.46 27.78 1.14
CA HIS A 14 -11.78 28.65 0.19
C HIS A 14 -10.32 28.24 -0.06
N HIS A 15 -9.68 27.52 0.88
CA HIS A 15 -8.28 27.08 0.82
C HIS A 15 -8.09 25.62 0.40
N VAL A 16 -9.15 24.82 0.30
CA VAL A 16 -9.06 23.45 -0.20
C VAL A 16 -9.11 23.48 -1.74
N PRO A 17 -7.99 23.21 -2.45
CA PRO A 17 -7.96 23.27 -3.90
C PRO A 17 -8.97 22.28 -4.49
N ALA A 18 -9.52 22.62 -5.66
CA ALA A 18 -10.53 21.81 -6.34
C ALA A 18 -10.13 20.33 -6.50
N ILE A 19 -8.83 20.06 -6.61
CA ILE A 19 -8.25 18.71 -6.67
C ILE A 19 -8.54 17.90 -5.40
N LEU A 20 -8.46 18.51 -4.21
CA LEU A 20 -8.76 17.84 -2.94
C LEU A 20 -10.25 17.53 -2.82
N LYS A 21 -11.14 18.43 -3.27
CA LYS A 21 -12.59 18.20 -3.32
C LYS A 21 -12.97 17.11 -4.31
N LEU A 22 -12.30 17.07 -5.47
CA LEU A 22 -12.50 16.02 -6.47
C LEU A 22 -12.00 14.67 -5.96
N ALA A 23 -10.80 14.63 -5.38
CA ALA A 23 -10.22 13.42 -4.82
C ALA A 23 -11.04 12.88 -3.65
N THR A 24 -11.54 13.74 -2.77
CA THR A 24 -12.46 13.32 -1.68
C THR A 24 -13.80 12.85 -2.22
N SER A 25 -14.36 13.51 -3.24
CA SER A 25 -15.62 13.06 -3.87
C SER A 25 -15.45 11.71 -4.58
N GLN A 26 -14.33 11.49 -5.26
CA GLN A 26 -13.99 10.22 -5.88
C GLN A 26 -13.77 9.14 -4.83
N ALA A 27 -13.03 9.43 -3.75
CA ALA A 27 -12.82 8.50 -2.64
C ALA A 27 -14.13 8.14 -1.94
N LEU A 28 -15.02 9.10 -1.72
CA LEU A 28 -16.33 8.88 -1.11
C LEU A 28 -17.24 8.07 -2.02
N THR A 29 -17.20 8.30 -3.33
CA THR A 29 -17.95 7.52 -4.32
C THR A 29 -17.42 6.09 -4.39
N ALA A 30 -16.10 5.90 -4.41
CA ALA A 30 -15.46 4.59 -4.38
C ALA A 30 -15.83 3.84 -3.07
N ALA A 31 -15.76 4.50 -1.92
CA ALA A 31 -16.15 3.92 -0.63
C ALA A 31 -17.64 3.52 -0.60
N HIS A 32 -18.53 4.36 -1.15
CA HIS A 32 -19.96 4.05 -1.23
C HIS A 32 -20.23 2.87 -2.16
N SER A 33 -19.57 2.81 -3.31
CA SER A 33 -19.67 1.66 -4.23
C SER A 33 -19.14 0.37 -3.61
N ALA A 34 -18.01 0.43 -2.88
CA ALA A 34 -17.44 -0.70 -2.17
C ALA A 34 -18.39 -1.18 -1.05
N SER A 35 -19.04 -0.26 -0.33
CA SER A 35 -20.04 -0.59 0.69
C SER A 35 -21.28 -1.27 0.08
N LYS A 36 -21.74 -0.79 -1.09
CA LYS A 36 -22.88 -1.39 -1.79
C LYS A 36 -22.54 -2.82 -2.27
N LEU A 37 -21.37 -3.00 -2.88
CA LEU A 37 -20.87 -4.32 -3.28
C LEU A 37 -20.72 -5.25 -2.07
N ALA A 38 -20.20 -4.76 -0.94
CA ALA A 38 -20.09 -5.55 0.29
C ALA A 38 -21.46 -5.99 0.83
N LYS A 39 -22.50 -5.14 0.73
CA LYS A 39 -23.87 -5.49 1.13
C LYS A 39 -24.51 -6.51 0.20
N GLU A 40 -24.36 -6.34 -1.12
CA GLU A 40 -24.87 -7.29 -2.12
C GLU A 40 -24.20 -8.66 -1.97
N LEU A 41 -22.88 -8.69 -1.74
CA LEU A 41 -22.13 -9.92 -1.49
C LEU A 41 -22.49 -10.56 -0.14
N ALA A 42 -22.77 -9.76 0.91
CA ALA A 42 -23.22 -10.29 2.18
C ALA A 42 -24.61 -10.94 2.10
N SER A 43 -25.52 -10.39 1.29
CA SER A 43 -26.82 -11.03 1.03
C SER A 43 -26.68 -12.32 0.23
N GLU A 44 -25.78 -12.39 -0.74
CA GLU A 44 -25.54 -13.58 -1.57
C GLU A 44 -24.85 -14.70 -0.77
N VAL A 45 -23.99 -14.35 0.18
CA VAL A 45 -23.34 -15.28 1.13
C VAL A 45 -24.32 -15.82 2.19
N HIS A 46 -25.39 -15.08 2.51
CA HIS A 46 -26.43 -15.58 3.41
C HIS A 46 -27.30 -16.66 2.76
N GLU A 47 -27.45 -16.62 1.43
CA GLU A 47 -28.33 -17.51 0.67
C GLU A 47 -27.63 -18.79 0.18
N ALA A 48 -26.31 -18.75 -0.08
CA ALA A 48 -25.53 -19.91 -0.54
C ALA A 48 -24.34 -20.21 0.39
N GLY A 49 -24.38 -21.39 1.04
CA GLY A 49 -23.39 -21.95 1.98
C GLY A 49 -22.00 -21.29 2.04
N LEU A 50 -21.63 -20.85 3.24
CA LEU A 50 -20.64 -19.81 3.55
C LEU A 50 -19.21 -19.97 3.02
N VAL A 51 -18.69 -21.19 2.83
CA VAL A 51 -17.23 -21.39 2.63
C VAL A 51 -16.86 -21.45 1.14
N ASP A 52 -17.64 -22.18 0.36
CA ASP A 52 -17.33 -22.44 -1.05
C ASP A 52 -17.62 -21.20 -1.92
N THR A 53 -18.66 -20.43 -1.55
CA THR A 53 -19.02 -19.16 -2.21
C THR A 53 -18.03 -18.04 -1.84
N ALA A 54 -17.65 -17.90 -0.57
CA ALA A 54 -16.67 -16.88 -0.16
C ALA A 54 -15.29 -17.11 -0.79
N SER A 55 -14.86 -18.38 -0.92
CA SER A 55 -13.62 -18.73 -1.62
C SER A 55 -13.70 -18.39 -3.12
N LYS A 56 -14.83 -18.68 -3.78
CA LYS A 56 -15.07 -18.34 -5.19
C LYS A 56 -15.13 -16.83 -5.42
N ILE A 57 -15.78 -16.08 -4.53
CA ILE A 57 -15.85 -14.62 -4.58
C ILE A 57 -14.47 -14.00 -4.35
N GLY A 58 -13.71 -14.48 -3.36
CA GLY A 58 -12.34 -14.04 -3.12
C GLY A 58 -11.44 -14.28 -4.33
N ARG A 59 -11.56 -15.45 -4.97
CA ARG A 59 -10.85 -15.77 -6.22
C ARG A 59 -11.30 -14.88 -7.38
N ALA A 60 -12.60 -14.64 -7.55
CA ALA A 60 -13.12 -13.77 -8.60
C ALA A 60 -12.68 -12.31 -8.43
N ALA A 61 -12.65 -11.82 -7.19
CA ALA A 61 -12.13 -10.50 -6.87
C ALA A 61 -10.62 -10.41 -7.16
N TYR A 62 -9.84 -11.44 -6.76
CA TYR A 62 -8.42 -11.53 -7.08
C TYR A 62 -8.19 -11.49 -8.59
N VAL A 63 -8.85 -12.36 -9.37
CA VAL A 63 -8.73 -12.40 -10.84
C VAL A 63 -9.16 -11.07 -11.49
N LYS A 64 -10.12 -10.35 -10.91
CA LYS A 64 -10.59 -9.08 -11.45
C LYS A 64 -9.61 -7.94 -11.22
N TYR A 65 -8.93 -7.92 -10.07
CA TYR A 65 -8.03 -6.83 -9.70
C TYR A 65 -6.55 -7.13 -9.95
N GLU A 66 -6.16 -8.39 -10.11
CA GLU A 66 -4.80 -8.82 -10.43
C GLU A 66 -4.24 -8.15 -11.70
N PRO A 67 -4.98 -8.06 -12.83
CA PRO A 67 -4.49 -7.36 -14.01
C PRO A 67 -4.26 -5.86 -13.77
N ALA A 68 -5.17 -5.21 -13.06
CA ALA A 68 -5.07 -3.78 -12.74
C ALA A 68 -3.95 -3.48 -11.74
N ALA A 69 -3.78 -4.33 -10.72
CA ALA A 69 -2.67 -4.23 -9.79
C ALA A 69 -1.33 -4.48 -10.51
N SER A 70 -1.26 -5.52 -11.34
CA SER A 70 -0.08 -5.85 -12.15
C SER A 70 0.30 -4.71 -13.11
N GLU A 71 -0.67 -4.10 -13.79
CA GLU A 71 -0.46 -2.95 -14.67
C GLU A 71 0.06 -1.73 -13.90
N LEU A 72 -0.52 -1.44 -12.72
CA LEU A 72 -0.03 -0.37 -11.85
C LEU A 72 1.40 -0.65 -11.38
N TYR A 73 1.69 -1.89 -10.95
CA TYR A 73 3.04 -2.30 -10.57
C TYR A 73 4.02 -2.14 -11.73
N ALA A 74 3.71 -2.65 -12.92
CA ALA A 74 4.56 -2.53 -14.10
C ALA A 74 4.84 -1.06 -14.48
N LYS A 75 3.91 -0.15 -14.21
CA LYS A 75 4.11 1.29 -14.43
C LYS A 75 4.98 1.95 -13.36
N TYR A 76 4.82 1.55 -12.10
CA TYR A 76 5.52 2.17 -10.97
C TYR A 76 6.89 1.56 -10.69
N GLU A 77 7.09 0.28 -10.99
CA GLU A 77 8.35 -0.45 -10.82
C GLU A 77 9.54 0.29 -11.44
N PRO A 78 9.55 0.68 -12.73
CA PRO A 78 10.69 1.39 -13.31
C PRO A 78 10.93 2.76 -12.67
N ILE A 79 9.87 3.42 -12.17
CA ILE A 79 9.98 4.69 -11.46
C ILE A 79 10.62 4.46 -10.09
N ALA A 80 10.15 3.46 -9.35
CA ALA A 80 10.68 3.07 -8.04
C ALA A 80 12.15 2.64 -8.16
N GLU A 81 12.49 1.86 -9.18
CA GLU A 81 13.87 1.46 -9.48
C GLU A 81 14.76 2.66 -9.79
N GLN A 82 14.30 3.60 -10.63
CA GLN A 82 15.06 4.83 -10.93
C GLN A 82 15.35 5.63 -9.66
N TYR A 83 14.35 5.79 -8.78
CA TYR A 83 14.55 6.46 -7.50
C TYR A 83 15.47 5.68 -6.57
N ALA A 84 15.34 4.36 -6.49
CA ALA A 84 16.22 3.52 -5.69
C ALA A 84 17.68 3.63 -6.15
N VAL A 85 17.93 3.56 -7.45
CA VAL A 85 19.27 3.72 -8.05
C VAL A 85 19.81 5.14 -7.84
N ALA A 86 18.98 6.18 -8.02
CA ALA A 86 19.39 7.56 -7.78
C ALA A 86 19.76 7.79 -6.31
N ALA A 87 18.92 7.33 -5.39
CA ALA A 87 19.18 7.38 -3.95
C ALA A 87 20.47 6.63 -3.61
N TRP A 88 20.66 5.42 -4.14
CA TRP A 88 21.88 4.63 -3.94
C TRP A 88 23.13 5.36 -4.41
N ARG A 89 23.11 6.00 -5.58
CA ARG A 89 24.24 6.80 -6.08
C ARG A 89 24.56 7.99 -5.17
N VAL A 90 23.53 8.72 -4.73
CA VAL A 90 23.71 9.82 -3.78
C VAL A 90 24.32 9.31 -2.48
N LEU A 91 23.81 8.20 -1.95
CA LEU A 91 24.27 7.59 -0.71
C LEU A 91 25.75 7.17 -0.82
N ASN A 92 26.16 6.54 -1.92
CA ASN A 92 27.56 6.16 -2.16
C ASN A 92 28.48 7.35 -2.42
N GLY A 93 27.94 8.51 -2.83
CA GLY A 93 28.69 9.76 -2.94
C GLY A 93 28.94 10.44 -1.60
N LEU A 94 28.21 10.07 -0.54
CA LEU A 94 28.41 10.62 0.80
C LEU A 94 29.59 9.93 1.49
N PRO A 95 30.63 10.67 1.92
CA PRO A 95 31.84 10.08 2.51
C PRO A 95 31.58 9.32 3.81
N LEU A 96 30.45 9.59 4.47
CA LEU A 96 30.04 8.96 5.72
C LEU A 96 29.22 7.69 5.53
N PHE A 97 28.62 7.46 4.35
CA PHE A 97 27.75 6.30 4.19
C PHE A 97 28.52 4.99 4.34
N ALA A 98 29.67 4.86 3.69
CA ALA A 98 30.54 3.70 3.82
C ALA A 98 30.95 3.45 5.28
N GLN A 99 31.21 4.53 6.04
CA GLN A 99 31.57 4.44 7.46
C GLN A 99 30.40 4.00 8.34
N LEU A 100 29.17 4.43 8.01
CA LEU A 100 27.97 4.14 8.79
C LEU A 100 27.20 2.91 8.28
N ALA A 101 27.66 2.25 7.22
CA ALA A 101 26.97 1.11 6.61
C ALA A 101 26.68 -0.01 7.62
N HIS A 102 27.62 -0.28 8.53
CA HIS A 102 27.48 -1.28 9.59
C HIS A 102 26.33 -0.99 10.58
N ILE A 103 25.86 0.26 10.68
CA ILE A 103 24.69 0.66 11.48
C ILE A 103 23.44 0.71 10.59
N MET A 104 23.57 1.33 9.41
CA MET A 104 22.46 1.59 8.50
C MET A 104 21.88 0.31 7.90
N VAL A 105 22.72 -0.66 7.51
CA VAL A 105 22.28 -1.92 6.88
C VAL A 105 21.43 -2.77 7.83
N PRO A 106 21.87 -3.06 9.08
CA PRO A 106 21.02 -3.77 10.04
C PRO A 106 19.76 -3.01 10.40
N THR A 107 19.83 -1.67 10.50
CA THR A 107 18.66 -0.83 10.78
C THR A 107 17.61 -0.93 9.67
N ALA A 108 18.04 -0.85 8.41
CA ALA A 108 17.16 -1.01 7.26
C ALA A 108 16.54 -2.42 7.23
N ALA A 109 17.33 -3.47 7.51
CA ALA A 109 16.83 -4.84 7.59
C ALA A 109 15.78 -5.01 8.70
N TYR A 110 16.00 -4.43 9.89
CA TYR A 110 15.03 -4.45 10.99
C TYR A 110 13.69 -3.81 10.61
N TRP A 111 13.72 -2.64 9.95
CA TRP A 111 12.49 -1.96 9.52
C TRP A 111 11.77 -2.71 8.40
N ALA A 112 12.51 -3.29 7.45
CA ALA A 112 11.94 -4.15 6.41
C ALA A 112 11.27 -5.38 7.03
N GLU A 113 11.90 -5.99 8.03
CA GLU A 113 11.35 -7.14 8.76
C GLU A 113 10.03 -6.77 9.46
N LYS A 114 9.99 -5.62 10.15
CA LYS A 114 8.77 -5.12 10.80
C LYS A 114 7.66 -4.81 9.82
N TYR A 115 7.98 -4.25 8.66
CA TYR A 115 7.02 -4.04 7.59
C TYR A 115 6.47 -5.39 7.08
N ASN A 116 7.33 -6.35 6.78
CA ASN A 116 6.94 -7.68 6.31
C ASN A 116 6.03 -8.39 7.32
N GLN A 117 6.36 -8.32 8.62
CA GLN A 117 5.53 -8.85 9.70
C GLN A 117 4.13 -8.21 9.72
N ALA A 118 4.05 -6.89 9.54
CA ALA A 118 2.76 -6.19 9.50
C ALA A 118 1.92 -6.60 8.28
N VAL A 119 2.55 -6.76 7.11
CA VAL A 119 1.89 -7.25 5.90
C VAL A 119 1.39 -8.68 6.09
N ALA A 120 2.25 -9.58 6.58
CA ALA A 120 1.88 -10.97 6.86
C ALA A 120 0.73 -11.08 7.87
N PHE A 121 0.81 -10.34 8.99
CA PHE A 121 -0.27 -10.28 9.98
C PHE A 121 -1.59 -9.78 9.39
N SER A 122 -1.53 -8.77 8.51
CA SER A 122 -2.74 -8.28 7.83
C SER A 122 -3.33 -9.31 6.85
N ALA A 123 -2.48 -10.10 6.18
CA ALA A 123 -2.90 -11.19 5.32
C ALA A 123 -3.53 -12.34 6.11
N GLU A 124 -2.93 -12.74 7.24
CA GLU A 124 -3.46 -13.76 8.15
C GLU A 124 -4.85 -13.41 8.67
N ARG A 125 -5.14 -12.12 8.86
CA ARG A 125 -6.46 -11.62 9.26
C ARG A 125 -7.46 -11.45 8.11
N GLY A 126 -7.06 -11.77 6.87
CA GLY A 126 -7.91 -11.67 5.70
C GLY A 126 -8.17 -10.24 5.23
N TYR A 127 -7.33 -9.26 5.63
CA TYR A 127 -7.48 -7.89 5.13
C TYR A 127 -7.05 -7.81 3.67
N VAL A 128 -7.99 -7.41 2.80
CA VAL A 128 -7.81 -7.33 1.34
C VAL A 128 -6.66 -6.40 0.93
N VAL A 129 -6.34 -5.38 1.75
CA VAL A 129 -5.21 -4.48 1.50
C VAL A 129 -3.86 -5.21 1.45
N SER A 130 -3.72 -6.31 2.20
CA SER A 130 -2.48 -7.10 2.26
C SER A 130 -2.10 -7.69 0.90
N CYS A 131 -3.09 -8.02 0.06
CA CYS A 131 -2.88 -8.54 -1.29
C CYS A 131 -2.19 -7.53 -2.23
N TYR A 132 -2.15 -6.26 -1.83
CA TYR A 132 -1.54 -5.18 -2.60
C TYR A 132 -0.27 -4.63 -1.94
N LEU A 133 0.22 -5.20 -0.85
CA LEU A 133 1.43 -4.77 -0.15
C LEU A 133 2.57 -5.76 -0.42
N PRO A 134 3.64 -5.35 -1.13
CA PRO A 134 4.70 -6.28 -1.54
C PRO A 134 5.68 -6.53 -0.40
N LEU A 135 6.02 -7.79 -0.14
CA LEU A 135 7.05 -8.13 0.85
C LEU A 135 8.44 -7.73 0.36
N VAL A 136 9.27 -7.21 1.26
CA VAL A 136 10.67 -6.89 1.01
C VAL A 136 11.50 -8.18 1.09
N PRO A 137 12.27 -8.55 0.05
CA PRO A 137 12.99 -9.82 0.02
C PRO A 137 14.37 -9.72 0.72
N ILE A 138 14.36 -9.59 2.05
CA ILE A 138 15.55 -9.30 2.89
C ILE A 138 16.64 -10.36 2.73
N GLU A 139 16.29 -11.65 2.71
CA GLU A 139 17.27 -12.75 2.62
C GLU A 139 17.91 -12.81 1.23
N ARG A 140 17.13 -12.54 0.17
CA ARG A 140 17.67 -12.49 -1.20
C ARG A 140 18.64 -11.34 -1.34
N ILE A 141 18.29 -10.17 -0.80
CA ILE A 141 19.17 -8.99 -0.78
C ILE A 141 20.43 -9.30 0.04
N GLY A 142 20.31 -9.86 1.24
CA GLY A 142 21.44 -10.25 2.08
C GLY A 142 22.43 -11.18 1.37
N LYS A 143 21.91 -12.21 0.67
CA LYS A 143 22.75 -13.15 -0.10
C LYS A 143 23.56 -12.47 -1.22
N THR A 144 23.03 -11.41 -1.84
CA THR A 144 23.79 -10.68 -2.88
C THR A 144 25.02 -9.95 -2.34
N PHE A 145 25.03 -9.61 -1.04
CA PHE A 145 26.21 -9.03 -0.39
C PHE A 145 27.21 -10.10 0.06
N SER A 146 26.75 -11.29 0.46
CA SER A 146 27.64 -12.38 0.89
C SER A 146 28.34 -13.11 -0.26
N ASN A 147 27.79 -13.07 -1.47
CA ASN A 147 28.37 -13.72 -2.66
C ASN A 147 29.34 -12.82 -3.45
N GLY A 148 29.66 -11.63 -2.93
CA GLY A 148 30.59 -10.68 -3.54
C GLY A 148 32.02 -10.73 -2.99
N GLU A 149 32.31 -11.68 -2.09
CA GLU A 149 33.65 -12.00 -1.58
C GLU A 149 34.25 -13.21 -2.33
#